data_AF-A0A7W9ARY7-F1
#
_entry.id   AF-A0A7W9ARY7-F1
#
_cell.length_a   1.000
_cell.length_b   1.000
_cell.length_c   1.000
_cell.angle_alpha   90.00
_cell.angle_beta   90.00
_cell.angle_gamma   90.00
#
_symmetry.space_group_name_H-M   'P 1'
#
loop_
_entity.id
_entity.type
_entity.pdbx_description
1 polymer ?
#
loop_
_entity_poly.entity_id
_entity_poly.type
_entity_poly.pdbx_seq_one_letter_code
_entity_poly.pdbx_strand_id
1 'polypeptide(L)' 'MGATTLGALVGAAIDGMSGDDGVGDGAIIGAITANVLKVAVPVALTYAVGWAVLYGVGQAFDTITGKEQRA' A
#
# COMPACT_ATOMS: atom_id res chain seq x y z
N MET A 1 -3.64 -16.31 12.87
CA MET A 1 -2.23 -16.29 12.41
C MET A 1 -2.03 -15.60 11.05
N GLY A 2 -2.96 -14.74 10.55
CA GLY A 2 -2.82 -14.09 9.23
C GLY A 2 -2.28 -12.66 9.26
N ALA A 3 -2.57 -11.89 10.32
CA ALA A 3 -2.10 -10.51 10.46
C ALA A 3 -0.58 -10.41 10.70
N THR A 4 0.02 -11.45 11.30
CA THR A 4 1.44 -11.49 11.67
C THR A 4 2.37 -11.64 10.45
N THR A 5 1.93 -12.32 9.40
CA THR A 5 2.74 -12.56 8.20
C THR A 5 2.81 -11.34 7.29
N LEU A 6 1.68 -10.64 7.10
CA LEU A 6 1.64 -9.38 6.35
C LEU A 6 2.39 -8.26 7.09
N GLY A 7 2.22 -8.17 8.41
CA GLY A 7 2.97 -7.22 9.24
C GLY A 7 4.48 -7.47 9.22
N ALA A 8 4.91 -8.73 9.23
CA ALA A 8 6.33 -9.09 9.11
C ALA A 8 6.91 -8.76 7.74
N LEU A 9 6.14 -8.92 6.66
CA LEU A 9 6.58 -8.63 5.30
C LEU A 9 6.72 -7.12 5.07
N VAL A 10 5.75 -6.34 5.55
CA VAL A 10 5.82 -4.87 5.55
C VAL A 10 6.96 -4.39 6.46
N GLY A 11 7.16 -5.01 7.63
CA GLY A 11 8.27 -4.70 8.53
C GLY A 11 9.65 -4.98 7.91
N ALA A 12 9.80 -6.13 7.25
CA ALA A 12 11.05 -6.52 6.57
C ALA A 12 11.35 -5.61 5.36
N ALA A 13 10.33 -5.17 4.63
CA ALA A 13 10.49 -4.23 3.52
C ALA A 13 10.94 -2.84 3.99
N ILE A 14 10.48 -2.39 5.15
CA ILE A 14 10.90 -1.11 5.76
C ILE A 14 12.35 -1.21 6.27
N ASP A 15 12.71 -2.33 6.91
CA ASP A 15 14.06 -2.55 7.47
C ASP A 15 15.14 -2.61 6.37
N GLY A 16 14.82 -3.19 5.21
CA GLY A 16 15.74 -3.27 4.06
C GLY A 16 16.06 -1.94 3.37
N MET A 17 15.32 -0.86 3.66
CA MET A 17 15.63 0.49 3.15
C MET A 17 16.66 1.24 4.01
N SER A 18 17.08 0.66 5.13
CA SER A 18 17.98 1.26 6.11
C SER A 18 19.41 0.74 5.91
N GLY A 19 20.16 1.30 4.96
CA GLY A 19 21.61 1.10 4.97
C GLY A 19 22.31 1.28 3.63
N ASP A 20 22.62 2.52 3.27
CA ASP A 20 24.02 2.95 3.08
C ASP A 20 24.05 4.49 3.08
N ASP A 21 25.22 5.07 3.38
CA ASP A 21 25.52 6.51 3.57
C ASP A 21 25.43 7.02 5.02
N GLY A 22 26.53 6.82 5.77
CA GLY A 22 26.80 7.45 7.07
C GLY A 22 25.86 7.04 8.19
N VAL A 23 26.33 6.20 9.12
CA VAL A 23 25.56 5.64 10.27
C VAL A 23 24.69 6.67 11.02
N GLY A 24 25.11 7.95 11.08
CA GLY A 24 24.33 9.03 11.70
C GLY A 24 23.23 9.65 10.81
N ASP A 25 23.46 9.78 9.51
CA ASP A 25 22.52 10.43 8.59
C ASP A 25 21.45 9.43 8.11
N GLY A 26 21.86 8.19 7.83
CA GLY A 26 20.95 7.09 7.50
C GLY A 26 19.99 6.73 8.63
N ALA A 27 20.39 6.86 9.90
CA ALA A 27 19.52 6.59 11.04
C ALA A 27 18.42 7.66 11.22
N ILE A 28 18.75 8.93 10.99
CA ILE A 28 17.78 10.03 11.08
C ILE A 28 16.79 9.96 9.91
N ILE A 29 17.31 9.78 8.68
CA ILE A 29 16.47 9.63 7.49
C ILE A 29 15.62 8.36 7.60
N GLY A 30 16.18 7.25 8.09
CA GLY A 30 15.46 6.01 8.34
C GLY A 30 14.35 6.18 9.38
N ALA A 31 14.60 6.88 10.49
CA ALA A 31 13.59 7.16 11.51
C ALA A 31 12.45 8.04 10.98
N ILE A 32 12.75 9.08 10.20
CA ILE A 32 11.73 9.94 9.59
C ILE A 32 10.92 9.13 8.57
N THR A 33 11.60 8.40 7.68
CA THR A 33 10.96 7.57 6.65
C THR A 33 10.05 6.52 7.27
N ALA A 34 10.49 5.84 8.34
CA ALA A 34 9.66 4.87 9.05
C ALA A 34 8.39 5.50 9.65
N ASN A 35 8.48 6.72 10.21
CA ASN A 35 7.30 7.41 10.74
C ASN A 35 6.35 7.88 9.63
N VAL A 36 6.88 8.33 8.50
CA VAL A 36 6.06 8.69 7.33
C VAL A 36 5.37 7.44 6.76
N LEU A 37 6.09 6.33 6.58
CA LEU A 37 5.55 5.08 6.05
C LEU A 37 4.47 4.49 6.96
N LYS A 38 4.60 4.61 8.29
CA LYS A 38 3.55 4.20 9.24
C LYS A 38 2.22 4.89 9.00
N VAL A 39 2.20 6.09 8.43
CA VAL A 39 0.98 6.84 8.10
C VAL A 39 0.61 6.66 6.64
N ALA A 40 1.57 6.77 5.73
CA ALA A 40 1.35 6.72 4.30
C ALA A 40 0.86 5.32 3.85
N VAL A 41 1.41 4.24 4.41
CA VAL A 41 1.03 2.87 4.02
C VAL A 41 -0.45 2.59 4.34
N PRO A 42 -0.96 2.81 5.56
CA PRO A 42 -2.39 2.65 5.83
C PRO A 42 -3.29 3.51 4.94
N VAL A 43 -2.93 4.78 4.70
CA VAL A 43 -3.71 5.68 3.85
C VAL A 43 -3.77 5.17 2.41
N ALA A 44 -2.63 4.77 1.86
CA ALA A 44 -2.56 4.20 0.51
C ALA A 44 -3.39 2.92 0.41
N LEU A 45 -3.36 2.05 1.43
CA LEU A 45 -4.18 0.84 1.47
C LEU A 45 -5.67 1.17 1.51
N THR A 46 -6.11 2.12 2.36
CA THR A 46 -7.51 2.55 2.41
C THR A 46 -7.98 3.09 1.07
N TYR A 47 -7.16 3.93 0.42
CA TYR A 47 -7.46 4.44 -0.91
C TYR A 47 -7.56 3.32 -1.95
N ALA A 48 -6.59 2.40 -1.97
CA ALA A 48 -6.56 1.29 -2.92
C ALA A 48 -7.77 0.37 -2.77
N VAL A 49 -8.20 0.09 -1.53
CA VAL A 49 -9.40 -0.70 -1.26
C VAL A 49 -10.66 0.03 -1.76
N GLY A 50 -10.81 1.32 -1.45
CA GLY A 50 -11.95 2.10 -1.92
C GLY A 50 -12.03 2.18 -3.44
N TRP A 51 -10.88 2.41 -4.10
CA TRP A 51 -10.76 2.39 -5.55
C TRP A 51 -11.15 1.02 -6.13
N ALA A 52 -10.64 -0.08 -5.57
CA ALA A 52 -10.92 -1.43 -6.05
C ALA A 52 -12.41 -1.78 -5.94
N VAL A 53 -13.07 -1.36 -4.86
CA VAL A 53 -14.52 -1.53 -4.69
C VAL A 53 -15.29 -0.77 -5.76
N LEU A 54 -14.98 0.52 -5.96
CA LEU A 54 -15.65 1.34 -6.98
C LEU A 54 -15.44 0.78 -8.39
N TYR A 55 -14.22 0.34 -8.69
CA TYR A 55 -13.88 -0.28 -9.96
C TYR A 55 -14.66 -1.58 -10.20
N GLY A 56 -14.72 -2.46 -9.19
CA GLY A 56 -15.49 -3.71 -9.27
C GLY A 56 -16.99 -3.46 -9.43
N VAL A 57 -17.55 -2.49 -8.72
CA VAL A 57 -18.95 -2.08 -8.90
C VAL A 57 -19.20 -1.55 -10.31
N GLY A 58 -18.29 -0.72 -10.84
CA GLY A 58 -18.38 -0.21 -12.21
C GLY A 58 -18.39 -1.34 -13.25
N GLN A 59 -17.46 -2.29 -13.15
CA GLN A 59 -17.44 -3.46 -14.03
C GLN A 59 -18.73 -4.28 -13.96
N ALA A 60 -19.21 -4.58 -12.74
CA ALA A 60 -20.44 -5.33 -12.57
C ALA A 60 -21.65 -4.60 -13.18
N PHE A 61 -21.71 -3.26 -13.01
CA PHE A 61 -22.75 -2.43 -13.60
C PHE A 61 -22.69 -2.42 -15.13
N ASP A 62 -21.49 -2.34 -15.72
CA ASP A 62 -21.31 -2.36 -17.17
C ASP A 62 -21.70 -3.71 -17.78
N THR A 63 -21.40 -4.82 -17.09
CA THR A 63 -21.85 -6.17 -17.47
C THR A 63 -23.37 -6.29 -17.40
N ILE A 64 -24.00 -5.81 -16.33
CA ILE A 64 -25.47 -5.89 -16.15
C ILE A 64 -26.21 -4.98 -17.14
N THR A 65 -25.68 -3.80 -17.42
CA THR A 65 -26.29 -2.85 -18.36
C THR A 65 -25.96 -3.13 -19.83
N GLY A 66 -25.15 -4.17 -20.10
CA GLY A 66 -24.79 -4.59 -21.45
C GLY A 66 -23.93 -3.57 -22.21
N LYS A 67 -23.31 -2.61 -21.51
CA LYS A 67 -22.45 -1.59 -22.13
C LYS A 67 -21.20 -2.17 -22.77
N GLU A 68 -20.74 -3.33 -22.29
CA GLU A 68 -19.62 -4.08 -22.84
C GLU A 68 -19.86 -4.55 -24.29
N GLN A 69 -21.12 -4.69 -24.73
CA GLN A 69 -21.46 -5.17 -26.09
C GLN A 69 -21.47 -4.07 -27.17
N ARG A 70 -21.17 -2.81 -26.83
CA ARG A 70 -21.23 -1.66 -27.76
C ARG A 70 -19.90 -0.94 -27.99
N ALA A 71 -18.79 -1.49 -27.52
CA ALA A 71 -17.44 -0.98 -27.81
C ALA A 71 -16.77 -1.80 -28.92
#